data_AF-A0A7M2X6G8-F1
#
_entry.id   AF-A0A7M2X6G8-F1
#
_cell.length_a   1.000
_cell.length_b   1.000
_cell.length_c   1.000
_cell.angle_alpha   90.00
_cell.angle_beta   90.00
_cell.angle_gamma   90.00
#
_symmetry.space_group_name_H-M   'P 1'
#
loop_
_entity.id
_entity.type
_entity.pdbx_description
1 polymer ?
#
loop_
_entity_poly.entity_id
_entity_poly.type
_entity_poly.pdbx_seq_one_letter_code
_entity_poly.pdbx_strand_id
1 'polypeptide(L)'
;MRGILHTSIVIEDELGGTEYDVRVLYQYDKGYKGDYYQPPEPASVEILEITPADSALTVPEHFYEDEGLIAECMADVAEQAAEAAEWHAQSRRDALMGGF
;
A
#
# COMPACT_ATOMS: atom_id res chain seq x y z
N MET A 1 6.24 -6.56 -4.12
CA MET A 1 6.82 -5.79 -3.01
C MET A 1 5.91 -5.93 -1.80
N ARG A 2 6.42 -5.90 -0.56
CA ARG A 2 5.57 -5.90 0.63
C ARG A 2 5.69 -4.54 1.31
N GLY A 3 4.57 -3.99 1.75
CA GLY A 3 4.48 -2.72 2.46
C GLY A 3 3.63 -2.86 3.71
N ILE A 4 3.80 -1.90 4.63
CA ILE A 4 3.05 -1.82 5.86
C ILE A 4 2.43 -0.44 5.89
N LEU A 5 1.09 -0.38 5.92
CA LEU A 5 0.32 0.83 6.10
C LEU A 5 -0.24 0.87 7.52
N HIS A 6 -0.12 2.00 8.20
CA HIS A 6 -0.87 2.28 9.43
C HIS A 6 -2.04 3.19 9.07
N THR A 7 -3.26 2.72 9.26
CA THR A 7 -4.48 3.46 8.96
C THR A 7 -5.55 3.12 9.99
N SER A 8 -6.71 3.76 9.94
CA SER A 8 -7.82 3.53 10.84
C SER A 8 -9.03 2.99 10.07
N ILE A 9 -9.69 1.98 10.61
CA ILE A 9 -10.95 1.44 10.07
C ILE A 9 -12.10 1.72 11.03
N VAL A 10 -13.29 1.94 10.48
CA VAL A 10 -14.50 2.09 11.29
C VAL A 10 -15.26 0.78 11.26
N ILE A 11 -15.44 0.16 12.43
CA ILE A 11 -16.23 -1.05 12.58
C ILE A 11 -17.56 -0.66 13.23
N GLU A 12 -18.65 -0.91 12.51
CA GLU A 12 -20.01 -0.70 13.00
C GLU A 12 -20.45 -1.88 13.86
N ASP A 13 -20.75 -1.60 15.12
CA ASP A 13 -21.27 -2.58 16.10
C ASP A 13 -22.65 -2.14 16.63
N GLU A 14 -23.30 -2.95 17.48
CA GLU A 14 -24.61 -2.66 18.06
C GLU A 14 -24.65 -1.35 18.88
N LEU A 15 -23.49 -0.89 19.35
CA LEU A 15 -23.31 0.36 20.09
C LEU A 15 -22.97 1.57 19.20
N GLY A 16 -22.77 1.37 17.89
CA GLY A 16 -22.38 2.40 16.92
C GLY A 16 -21.05 2.10 16.21
N GLY A 17 -20.67 2.98 15.27
CA GLY A 17 -19.39 2.92 14.56
C GLY A 17 -18.24 3.37 15.47
N THR A 18 -17.28 2.46 15.70
CA THR A 18 -16.05 2.77 16.45
C THR A 18 -14.86 2.74 15.50
N GLU A 19 -14.01 3.77 15.59
CA GLU A 19 -12.76 3.87 14.83
C GLU A 19 -11.63 3.11 15.55
N TYR A 20 -10.90 2.30 14.80
CA TYR A 20 -9.79 1.49 15.30
C TYR A 20 -8.56 1.67 14.43
N ASP A 21 -7.43 1.98 15.07
CA ASP A 21 -6.12 1.95 14.43
C ASP A 21 -5.74 0.50 14.08
N VAL A 22 -5.39 0.30 12.82
CA VAL A 22 -4.96 -0.99 12.26
C VAL A 22 -3.64 -0.85 11.51
N ARG A 23 -2.87 -1.92 11.61
CA ARG A 23 -1.67 -2.13 10.81
C ARG A 23 -1.99 -3.12 9.70
N VAL A 24 -1.87 -2.67 8.46
CA VAL A 24 -2.19 -3.43 7.26
C VAL A 24 -0.89 -3.84 6.57
N LEU A 25 -0.63 -5.13 6.55
CA LEU A 25 0.43 -5.72 5.74
C LEU A 25 -0.15 -6.02 4.36
N TYR A 26 0.41 -5.41 3.32
CA TYR A 26 -0.05 -5.60 1.96
C TYR A 26 1.09 -6.06 1.04
N GLN A 27 0.73 -6.77 -0.02
CA GLN A 27 1.61 -7.15 -1.11
C GLN A 27 1.21 -6.38 -2.36
N TYR A 28 2.13 -5.55 -2.84
CA TYR A 28 2.01 -4.88 -4.12
C TYR A 28 2.60 -5.73 -5.24
N ASP A 29 1.80 -6.03 -6.25
CA ASP A 29 2.27 -6.51 -7.53
C ASP A 29 2.26 -5.37 -8.55
N LYS A 30 3.40 -5.16 -9.19
CA LYS A 30 3.59 -4.07 -10.17
C LYS A 30 2.84 -4.32 -11.49
N GLY A 31 2.20 -5.48 -11.62
CA GLY A 31 1.63 -5.96 -12.85
C GLY A 31 2.69 -6.29 -13.88
N TYR A 32 2.23 -6.66 -15.07
CA TYR A 32 3.06 -6.94 -16.21
C TYR A 32 2.71 -5.95 -17.32
N LYS A 33 3.70 -5.27 -17.90
CA LYS A 33 3.45 -4.30 -18.99
C LYS A 33 2.95 -4.95 -20.28
N GLY A 34 2.93 -6.28 -20.34
CA GLY A 34 2.66 -7.02 -21.55
C GLY A 34 3.89 -7.08 -22.44
N ASP A 35 3.95 -8.12 -23.26
CA ASP A 35 4.91 -8.27 -24.37
C ASP A 35 4.17 -8.90 -25.57
N TYR A 36 4.88 -9.17 -26.66
CA TYR A 36 4.33 -9.80 -27.86
C TYR A 36 3.59 -11.11 -27.58
N TYR A 37 4.00 -11.86 -26.55
CA TYR A 37 3.43 -13.18 -26.23
C TYR A 37 2.43 -13.19 -25.07
N GLN A 38 2.42 -12.18 -24.21
CA GLN A 38 1.61 -12.17 -23.00
C GLN A 38 0.94 -10.81 -22.81
N PRO A 39 -0.39 -10.77 -22.59
CA PRO A 39 -1.11 -9.52 -22.41
C PRO A 39 -0.64 -8.76 -21.16
N PRO A 40 -0.85 -7.44 -21.12
CA PRO A 40 -0.56 -6.65 -19.93
C PRO A 40 -1.46 -7.07 -18.76
N GLU A 41 -0.85 -7.18 -17.58
CA GLU A 41 -1.53 -7.43 -16.31
C GLU A 41 -1.48 -6.13 -15.48
N PRO A 42 -2.61 -5.63 -14.98
CA PRO A 42 -2.63 -4.42 -14.19
C PRO A 42 -1.87 -4.59 -12.87
N ALA A 43 -1.36 -3.50 -12.32
CA ALA A 43 -0.83 -3.50 -10.96
C ALA A 43 -1.96 -3.82 -9.97
N SER A 44 -1.66 -4.62 -8.97
CA SER A 44 -2.62 -5.06 -7.96
C SER A 44 -2.02 -4.97 -6.56
N VAL A 45 -2.89 -4.82 -5.57
CA VAL A 45 -2.51 -4.88 -4.16
C VAL A 45 -3.39 -5.93 -3.50
N GLU A 46 -2.76 -6.81 -2.74
CA GLU A 46 -3.42 -7.83 -1.93
C GLU A 46 -3.12 -7.57 -0.46
N ILE A 47 -4.15 -7.51 0.38
CA ILE A 47 -3.99 -7.38 1.83
C ILE A 47 -3.72 -8.76 2.40
N LEU A 48 -2.57 -8.92 3.05
CA LEU A 48 -2.14 -10.19 3.64
C LEU A 48 -2.58 -10.34 5.09
N GLU A 49 -2.51 -9.26 5.86
CA GLU A 49 -2.79 -9.28 7.29
C GLU A 49 -3.25 -7.90 7.77
N ILE A 50 -4.33 -7.87 8.55
CA ILE A 50 -4.79 -6.67 9.26
C ILE A 50 -4.66 -6.92 10.75
N THR A 51 -3.72 -6.24 11.40
CA THR A 51 -3.49 -6.32 12.83
C THR A 51 -4.04 -5.07 13.52
N PRO A 52 -5.15 -5.15 14.28
CA PRO A 52 -5.62 -4.03 15.08
C PRO A 52 -4.64 -3.72 16.21
N ALA A 53 -4.54 -2.45 16.60
CA ALA A 53 -3.78 -2.04 17.77
C ALA A 53 -4.33 -2.70 19.06
N ASP A 54 -5.65 -2.89 19.10
CA ASP A 54 -6.31 -3.65 20.16
C ASP A 54 -6.45 -5.12 19.76
N SER A 55 -5.62 -5.97 20.35
CA SER A 55 -5.57 -7.42 20.07
C SER A 55 -6.83 -8.19 20.49
N ALA A 56 -7.75 -7.58 21.26
CA ALA A 56 -9.02 -8.21 21.60
C ALA A 56 -10.07 -8.06 20.49
N LEU A 57 -9.81 -7.19 19.51
CA LEU A 57 -10.73 -6.95 18.40
C LEU A 57 -10.45 -7.91 17.24
N THR A 58 -11.52 -8.52 16.73
CA THR A 58 -11.45 -9.32 15.50
C THR A 58 -11.86 -8.45 14.33
N VAL A 59 -10.94 -8.24 13.39
CA VAL A 59 -11.22 -7.50 12.16
C VAL A 59 -12.06 -8.38 11.24
N PRO A 60 -13.22 -7.89 10.78
CA PRO A 60 -14.03 -8.62 9.81
C PRO A 60 -13.29 -8.90 8.50
N GLU A 61 -13.54 -10.07 7.90
CA GLU A 61 -12.89 -10.51 6.66
C GLU A 61 -13.16 -9.58 5.46
N HIS A 62 -14.30 -8.87 5.44
CA HIS A 62 -14.62 -7.94 4.35
C HIS A 62 -13.62 -6.79 4.20
N PHE A 63 -12.87 -6.44 5.26
CA PHE A 63 -11.82 -5.42 5.17
C PHE A 63 -10.62 -5.87 4.33
N TYR A 64 -10.42 -7.17 4.11
CA TYR A 64 -9.33 -7.68 3.26
C TYR A 64 -9.59 -7.46 1.77
N GLU A 65 -10.84 -7.29 1.39
CA GLU A 65 -11.29 -7.04 0.02
C GLU A 65 -11.86 -5.62 -0.15
N ASP A 66 -11.71 -4.77 0.88
CA ASP A 66 -12.24 -3.41 0.87
C ASP A 66 -11.49 -2.53 -0.15
N GLU A 67 -12.24 -2.03 -1.14
CA GLU A 67 -11.68 -1.23 -2.23
C GLU A 67 -11.05 0.08 -1.73
N GLY A 68 -11.57 0.65 -0.63
CA GLY A 68 -11.03 1.85 -0.01
C GLY A 68 -9.65 1.60 0.58
N LEU A 69 -9.51 0.52 1.34
CA LEU A 69 -8.25 0.14 1.97
C LEU A 69 -7.18 -0.27 0.94
N ILE A 70 -7.60 -0.98 -0.12
CA ILE A 70 -6.73 -1.33 -1.24
C ILE A 70 -6.24 -0.06 -1.96
N ALA A 71 -7.11 0.93 -2.17
CA ALA A 71 -6.75 2.20 -2.80
C ALA A 71 -5.75 3.00 -1.95
N GLU A 72 -5.91 3.03 -0.62
CA GLU A 72 -4.94 3.65 0.29
C GLU A 72 -3.57 2.97 0.21
N CYS A 73 -3.53 1.64 0.18
CA CYS A 73 -2.29 0.88 0.02
C CYS A 73 -1.63 1.16 -1.35
N MET A 74 -2.41 1.30 -2.42
CA MET A 74 -1.87 1.70 -3.73
C MET A 74 -1.30 3.13 -3.72
N ALA A 75 -1.94 4.06 -3.01
CA ALA A 75 -1.47 5.42 -2.87
C ALA A 75 -0.13 5.48 -2.11
N ASP A 76 0.01 4.71 -1.02
CA ASP A 76 1.27 4.58 -0.27
C ASP A 76 2.42 4.08 -1.16
N VAL A 77 2.17 3.06 -2.00
CA VAL A 77 3.18 2.58 -2.96
C VAL A 77 3.52 3.64 -4.01
N ALA A 78 2.53 4.38 -4.49
CA ALA A 78 2.74 5.44 -5.48
C ALA A 78 3.58 6.58 -4.90
N GLU A 79 3.35 6.96 -3.64
CA GLU A 79 4.14 7.94 -2.91
C GLU A 79 5.58 7.47 -2.74
N GLN A 80 5.79 6.25 -2.23
CA GLN A 80 7.13 5.68 -2.09
C GLN A 80 7.87 5.59 -3.44
N ALA A 81 7.17 5.27 -4.53
CA ALA A 81 7.75 5.23 -5.87
C ALA A 81 8.13 6.63 -6.37
N ALA A 82 7.33 7.66 -6.04
CA ALA A 82 7.63 9.05 -6.38
C ALA A 82 8.87 9.54 -5.60
N GLU A 83 8.92 9.30 -4.29
CA GLU A 83 10.08 9.65 -3.45
C GLU A 83 11.37 8.98 -3.94
N ALA A 84 11.29 7.70 -4.32
CA ALA A 84 12.42 6.98 -4.90
C ALA A 84 12.87 7.62 -6.23
N ALA A 85 11.94 8.04 -7.08
CA ALA A 85 12.24 8.72 -8.34
C ALA A 85 12.92 10.08 -8.11
N GLU A 86 12.48 10.84 -7.11
CA GLU A 86 13.09 12.11 -6.71
C GLU A 86 14.52 11.91 -6.19
N TRP A 87 14.74 10.88 -5.37
CA TRP A 87 16.07 10.55 -4.86
C TRP A 87 17.03 10.15 -5.99
N HIS A 88 16.55 9.39 -6.98
CA HIS A 88 17.32 9.05 -8.17
C HIS A 88 17.62 10.27 -9.08
N ALA A 89 16.69 11.21 -9.18
CA ALA A 89 16.89 12.46 -9.92
C ALA A 89 17.92 13.36 -9.22
N GLN A 90 17.85 13.47 -7.88
CA GLN A 90 18.78 14.24 -7.08
C GLN A 90 20.18 13.62 -7.11
N SER A 91 20.30 12.30 -6.99
CA SER A 91 21.58 11.58 -7.07
C SER A 91 22.24 11.73 -8.45
N ARG A 92 21.46 11.70 -9.54
CA ARG A 92 21.99 11.99 -10.89
C ARG A 92 22.50 13.43 -11.02
N ARG A 93 21.83 14.39 -10.38
CA ARG A 93 22.24 15.79 -10.40
C ARG A 93 23.51 16.01 -9.56
N ASP A 94 23.61 15.36 -8.41
CA ASP A 94 24.79 15.42 -7.54
C ASP A 94 26.02 14.78 -8.22
N ALA A 95 25.85 13.63 -8.87
CA ALA A 95 26.90 12.98 -9.67
C ALA A 95 27.40 13.85 -10.85
N LEU A 96 26.55 14.73 -11.39
CA LEU A 96 26.91 15.68 -12.45
C LEU A 96 27.53 16.98 -11.90
N MET A 97 27.33 17.33 -10.62
CA MET A 97 27.87 18.54 -9.98
C MET A 97 29.11 18.29 -9.11
N GLY A 98 29.31 17.09 -8.58
CA GLY A 98 30.47 16.70 -7.76
C GLY A 98 31.70 16.22 -8.55
N GLY A 99 31.64 16.25 -9.89
CA GLY A 99 32.73 15.86 -10.79
C GLY A 99 33.66 17.01 -11.17
N PHE A 100 34.20 17.74 -10.19
CA PHE A 100 35.32 18.69 -10.35
C PHE A 100 36.29 18.63 -9.17
#